data_AF-A0A2W4L2Y2-F1
#
_entry.id   AF-A0A2W4L2Y2-F1
#
_cell.length_a   1.000
_cell.length_b   1.000
_cell.length_c   1.000
_cell.angle_alpha   90.00
_cell.angle_beta   90.00
_cell.angle_gamma   90.00
#
_symmetry.space_group_name_H-M   'P 1'
#
loop_
_entity.id
_entity.type
_entity.pdbx_description
1 polymer ?
#
loop_
_entity_poly.entity_id
_entity_poly.type
_entity_poly.pdbx_seq_one_letter_code
_entity_poly.pdbx_strand_id
1 'polypeptide(L)'
;GQRRGGPREECDDGDDNGDGYGKCTTQCRLGPHCGDGIRQRDAGEECDDGKNDGSYGMCAPGCKLGPRCGDGKVQADEGEICDAGAANSADAYGKNLCTVQCRPAPYCGDRAVDVAFGEQCDDGKNDGTPGSCEPDCSGWVPLPKCGDGKVDAGEQCDEGANNGKKGSGCDTRCRVACGNGVVDPGEQCDDGVNDGRYGTCNPDCTLASHCGDGTRDRPQEECDLGKDNERNPYGRDACTTTCRRAPYCGDGRIQPEFDEECDGGAGCDSRTCKRVVVE
;
A
#
# COMPACT_ATOMS: atom_id res chain seq x y z
N GLY A 1 53.69 -4.41 35.41
CA GLY A 1 52.83 -3.54 36.23
C GLY A 1 51.59 -3.19 35.44
N GLN A 2 50.43 -3.50 36.02
CA GLN A 2 49.06 -3.03 35.72
C GLN A 2 48.72 -2.50 34.32
N ARG A 3 47.90 -3.29 33.61
CA ARG A 3 46.99 -2.86 32.54
C ARG A 3 46.11 -1.72 33.08
N ARG A 4 46.13 -0.54 32.46
CA ARG A 4 45.16 0.54 32.67
C ARG A 4 44.41 0.76 31.36
N GLY A 5 43.13 0.42 31.34
CA GLY A 5 42.24 0.66 30.22
C GLY A 5 41.94 2.16 30.07
N GLY A 6 42.64 2.81 29.15
CA GLY A 6 42.12 4.01 28.51
C GLY A 6 40.99 3.63 27.54
N PRO A 7 40.17 4.60 27.07
CA PRO A 7 39.25 4.35 25.97
C PRO A 7 40.06 3.75 24.82
N ARG A 8 39.57 2.65 24.24
CA ARG A 8 40.21 2.05 23.07
C ARG A 8 40.24 3.10 21.96
N GLU A 9 41.41 3.32 21.36
CA GLU A 9 41.50 4.11 20.13
C GLU A 9 40.68 3.41 19.04
N GLU A 10 39.84 4.17 18.35
CA GLU A 10 38.91 3.63 17.35
C GLU A 10 39.61 3.44 16.01
N CYS A 11 40.62 4.27 15.75
CA CYS A 11 41.49 4.19 14.59
C CYS A 11 42.78 4.99 14.86
N ASP A 12 43.83 4.75 14.06
CA ASP A 12 45.10 5.47 14.12
C ASP A 12 45.74 5.53 12.72
N ASP A 13 45.74 6.71 12.11
CA ASP A 13 46.44 7.00 10.85
C ASP A 13 47.85 7.58 11.09
N GLY A 14 48.33 7.60 12.34
CA GLY A 14 49.63 8.16 12.72
C GLY A 14 49.72 9.67 12.46
N ASP A 15 50.77 10.08 11.74
CA ASP A 15 51.00 11.49 11.40
C ASP A 15 49.93 12.07 10.46
N ASP A 16 49.12 11.22 9.81
CA ASP A 16 48.04 11.62 8.92
C ASP A 16 46.72 11.93 9.65
N ASN A 17 46.68 11.76 11.00
CA ASN A 17 45.54 12.13 11.84
C ASN A 17 45.17 13.62 11.64
N GLY A 18 43.89 13.91 11.44
CA GLY A 18 43.38 15.26 11.21
C GLY A 18 41.87 15.31 10.96
N ASP A 19 41.35 16.47 10.57
CA ASP A 19 39.91 16.71 10.42
C ASP A 19 39.38 16.33 9.01
N GLY A 20 40.09 15.47 8.29
CA GLY A 20 39.76 15.08 6.93
C GLY A 20 38.70 13.98 6.87
N TYR A 21 37.94 13.95 5.77
CA TYR A 21 36.97 12.89 5.51
C TYR A 21 37.66 11.52 5.36
N GLY A 22 37.13 10.50 6.04
CA GLY A 22 37.68 9.15 6.07
C GLY A 22 38.99 9.03 6.86
N LYS A 23 39.37 10.04 7.66
CA LYS A 23 40.57 10.04 8.48
C LYS A 23 40.27 9.88 9.96
N CYS A 24 41.26 9.43 10.70
CA CYS A 24 41.30 9.54 12.15
C CYS A 24 41.50 10.99 12.60
N THR A 25 40.71 11.43 13.56
CA THR A 25 40.87 12.72 14.23
C THR A 25 42.13 12.74 15.10
N THR A 26 42.60 13.93 15.47
CA THR A 26 43.72 14.12 16.42
C THR A 26 43.46 13.57 17.83
N GLN A 27 42.23 13.11 18.11
CA GLN A 27 41.83 12.44 19.34
C GLN A 27 41.73 10.91 19.18
N CYS A 28 42.27 10.35 18.09
CA CYS A 28 42.25 8.91 17.76
C CYS A 28 40.83 8.32 17.72
N ARG A 29 39.91 9.10 17.16
CA ARG A 29 38.53 8.70 16.84
C ARG A 29 38.30 8.81 15.34
N LEU A 30 37.41 7.99 14.81
CA LEU A 30 37.05 8.07 13.40
C LEU A 30 36.39 9.43 13.12
N GLY A 31 36.94 10.19 12.19
CA GLY A 31 36.37 11.47 11.72
C GLY A 31 35.15 11.25 10.85
N PRO A 32 34.60 12.30 10.20
CA PRO A 32 33.48 12.16 9.27
C PRO A 32 33.81 11.16 8.17
N HIS A 33 32.97 10.16 7.95
CA HIS A 33 33.21 9.09 6.98
C HIS A 33 31.91 8.42 6.53
N CYS A 34 31.97 7.80 5.36
CA CYS A 34 30.86 6.99 4.88
C CYS A 34 30.61 5.78 5.81
N GLY A 35 29.41 5.72 6.39
CA GLY A 35 29.00 4.71 7.37
C GLY A 35 28.78 5.26 8.77
N ASP A 36 28.94 6.57 9.00
CA ASP A 36 28.65 7.20 10.29
C ASP A 36 27.17 7.61 10.46
N GLY A 37 26.37 7.42 9.41
CA GLY A 37 24.94 7.75 9.41
C GLY A 37 24.65 9.23 9.26
N ILE A 38 25.65 10.04 8.90
CA ILE A 38 25.52 11.48 8.66
C ILE A 38 25.95 11.77 7.23
N ARG A 39 25.06 12.33 6.42
CA ARG A 39 25.41 12.69 5.05
C ARG A 39 26.34 13.92 4.97
N GLN A 40 27.61 13.71 4.63
CA GLN A 40 28.62 14.74 4.38
C GLN A 40 28.63 15.22 2.92
N ARG A 41 27.78 16.20 2.59
CA ARG A 41 27.65 16.77 1.23
C ARG A 41 28.96 17.32 0.66
N ASP A 42 29.75 18.00 1.49
CA ASP A 42 31.02 18.61 1.06
C ASP A 42 32.08 17.56 0.70
N ALA A 43 31.92 16.33 1.17
CA ALA A 43 32.75 15.17 0.82
C ALA A 43 32.20 14.37 -0.39
N GLY A 44 31.09 14.81 -0.99
CA GLY A 44 30.51 14.15 -2.17
C GLY A 44 29.54 13.00 -1.87
N GLU A 45 29.10 12.86 -0.62
CA GLU A 45 28.09 11.88 -0.26
C GLU A 45 26.70 12.25 -0.77
N GLU A 46 26.02 11.26 -1.33
CA GLU A 46 24.63 11.39 -1.80
C GLU A 46 23.64 10.99 -0.70
N CYS A 47 24.04 10.06 0.16
CA CYS A 47 23.32 9.61 1.35
C CYS A 47 24.29 8.89 2.30
N ASP A 48 23.90 8.71 3.57
CA ASP A 48 24.56 7.82 4.51
C ASP A 48 23.53 7.33 5.53
N ASP A 49 23.25 6.03 5.55
CA ASP A 49 22.32 5.39 6.50
C ASP A 49 23.05 4.56 7.57
N GLY A 50 24.37 4.69 7.63
CA GLY A 50 25.28 3.97 8.52
C GLY A 50 25.61 2.54 8.09
N LYS A 51 24.75 1.91 7.28
CA LYS A 51 24.98 0.54 6.78
C LYS A 51 25.61 0.54 5.40
N ASN A 52 25.08 1.37 4.51
CA ASN A 52 25.50 1.53 3.12
C ASN A 52 25.63 0.18 2.38
N ASP A 53 24.68 -0.74 2.59
CA ASP A 53 24.75 -2.12 2.09
C ASP A 53 24.15 -2.30 0.69
N GLY A 54 23.52 -1.27 0.14
CA GLY A 54 22.89 -1.29 -1.19
C GLY A 54 21.52 -1.94 -1.24
N SER A 55 20.88 -2.16 -0.08
CA SER A 55 19.49 -2.61 -0.04
C SER A 55 18.57 -1.61 -0.77
N TYR A 56 17.43 -2.11 -1.26
CA TYR A 56 16.48 -1.28 -2.00
C TYR A 56 15.97 -0.09 -1.19
N GLY A 57 16.02 1.10 -1.78
CA GLY A 57 15.68 2.38 -1.14
C GLY A 57 16.78 2.96 -0.23
N MET A 58 17.84 2.20 0.04
CA MET A 58 18.90 2.52 0.99
C MET A 58 20.19 3.01 0.29
N CYS A 59 21.22 3.31 1.07
CA CYS A 59 22.52 3.70 0.55
C CYS A 59 23.33 2.48 0.10
N ALA A 60 24.01 2.62 -1.03
CA ALA A 60 25.00 1.68 -1.52
C ALA A 60 26.40 1.98 -0.97
N PRO A 61 27.34 1.00 -1.04
CA PRO A 61 28.71 1.20 -0.60
C PRO A 61 29.35 2.44 -1.24
N GLY A 62 30.06 3.22 -0.42
CA GLY A 62 30.65 4.50 -0.84
C GLY A 62 29.67 5.68 -0.81
N CYS A 63 28.59 5.58 -0.04
CA CYS A 63 27.65 6.68 0.26
C CYS A 63 27.01 7.27 -1.00
N LYS A 64 26.66 6.33 -1.88
CA LYS A 64 25.91 6.55 -3.12
C LYS A 64 24.49 6.04 -2.95
N LEU A 65 23.55 6.61 -3.68
CA LEU A 65 22.18 6.08 -3.66
C LEU A 65 22.20 4.65 -4.25
N GLY A 66 21.62 3.71 -3.51
CA GLY A 66 21.38 2.35 -3.99
C GLY A 66 20.18 2.26 -4.94
N PRO A 67 19.82 1.05 -5.40
CA PRO A 67 18.64 0.80 -6.21
C PRO A 67 17.40 1.34 -5.51
N ARG A 68 16.54 2.06 -6.23
CA ARG A 68 15.34 2.67 -5.66
C ARG A 68 14.38 3.11 -6.76
N CYS A 69 13.10 3.16 -6.39
CA CYS A 69 12.10 3.80 -7.21
C CYS A 69 12.45 5.26 -7.56
N GLY A 70 12.49 5.53 -8.86
CA GLY A 70 12.86 6.80 -9.45
C GLY A 70 14.32 6.89 -9.92
N ASP A 71 15.05 5.77 -9.97
CA ASP A 71 16.41 5.72 -10.51
C ASP A 71 16.47 5.43 -12.03
N GLY A 72 15.31 5.24 -12.66
CA GLY A 72 15.17 4.99 -14.09
C GLY A 72 15.42 3.54 -14.50
N LYS A 73 15.51 2.60 -13.55
CA LYS A 73 15.63 1.16 -13.80
C LYS A 73 14.53 0.44 -13.06
N VAL A 74 13.96 -0.61 -13.65
CA VAL A 74 12.95 -1.41 -12.96
C VAL A 74 13.62 -2.51 -12.12
N GLN A 75 13.47 -2.44 -10.80
CA GLN A 75 13.83 -3.46 -9.83
C GLN A 75 12.64 -4.40 -9.55
N ALA A 76 12.38 -5.31 -10.50
CA ALA A 76 11.22 -6.21 -10.44
C ALA A 76 11.19 -7.13 -9.20
N ASP A 77 12.37 -7.59 -8.74
CA ASP A 77 12.49 -8.44 -7.55
C ASP A 77 12.10 -7.70 -6.26
N GLU A 78 12.16 -6.37 -6.27
CA GLU A 78 11.75 -5.48 -5.16
C GLU A 78 10.32 -4.96 -5.34
N GLY A 79 9.60 -5.46 -6.36
CA GLY A 79 8.18 -5.20 -6.57
C GLY A 79 7.86 -4.00 -7.45
N GLU A 80 8.85 -3.37 -8.09
CA GLU A 80 8.62 -2.33 -9.10
C GLU A 80 8.02 -2.93 -10.38
N ILE A 81 7.10 -2.21 -11.00
CA ILE A 81 6.50 -2.58 -12.29
C ILE A 81 6.98 -1.64 -13.41
N CYS A 82 7.21 -0.37 -13.07
CA CYS A 82 7.75 0.64 -13.96
C CYS A 82 8.70 1.54 -13.18
N ASP A 83 9.60 2.21 -13.88
CA ASP A 83 10.42 3.28 -13.32
C ASP A 83 10.75 4.27 -14.45
N ALA A 84 10.14 5.46 -14.40
CA ALA A 84 10.40 6.56 -15.33
C ALA A 84 11.45 7.55 -14.78
N GLY A 85 12.18 7.16 -13.74
CA GLY A 85 13.20 7.96 -13.08
C GLY A 85 12.63 9.21 -12.45
N ALA A 86 13.29 10.34 -12.72
CA ALA A 86 12.80 11.66 -12.33
C ALA A 86 11.45 12.06 -12.96
N ALA A 87 10.96 11.31 -13.96
CA ALA A 87 9.65 11.55 -14.55
C ALA A 87 8.51 10.81 -13.82
N ASN A 88 8.80 10.02 -12.78
CA ASN A 88 7.78 9.51 -11.88
C ASN A 88 7.00 10.67 -11.25
N SER A 89 5.67 10.57 -11.20
CA SER A 89 4.81 11.63 -10.65
C SER A 89 3.77 11.07 -9.69
N ALA A 90 3.51 11.76 -8.59
CA ALA A 90 2.42 11.39 -7.68
C ALA A 90 1.04 11.59 -8.34
N ASP A 91 0.97 12.54 -9.26
CA ASP A 91 -0.24 12.89 -10.03
C ASP A 91 -0.15 12.36 -11.47
N ALA A 92 0.60 11.27 -11.70
CA ALA A 92 0.71 10.65 -13.01
C ALA A 92 -0.66 10.12 -13.45
N TYR A 93 -1.08 10.47 -14.67
CA TYR A 93 -2.28 9.93 -15.31
C TYR A 93 -2.06 9.79 -16.80
N GLY A 94 -2.26 8.59 -17.33
CA GLY A 94 -2.02 8.26 -18.74
C GLY A 94 -1.20 6.99 -18.95
N LYS A 95 -1.38 6.40 -20.13
CA LYS A 95 -0.74 5.13 -20.53
C LYS A 95 0.78 5.26 -20.46
N ASN A 96 1.43 4.23 -19.91
CA ASN A 96 2.89 4.12 -19.76
C ASN A 96 3.53 5.19 -18.86
N LEU A 97 2.75 5.92 -18.05
CA LEU A 97 3.31 6.74 -16.99
C LEU A 97 3.48 5.92 -15.72
N CYS A 98 4.36 6.42 -14.85
CA CYS A 98 4.73 5.74 -13.63
C CYS A 98 4.56 6.65 -12.43
N THR A 99 4.02 6.09 -11.35
CA THR A 99 3.84 6.80 -10.08
C THR A 99 5.16 6.87 -9.31
N VAL A 100 5.23 7.74 -8.30
CA VAL A 100 6.36 7.77 -7.34
C VAL A 100 6.50 6.51 -6.48
N GLN A 101 5.60 5.55 -6.63
CA GLN A 101 5.66 4.23 -6.01
C GLN A 101 6.04 3.13 -7.00
N CYS A 102 6.51 3.49 -8.20
CA CYS A 102 6.94 2.57 -9.26
C CYS A 102 5.87 1.57 -9.68
N ARG A 103 4.62 2.06 -9.63
CA ARG A 103 3.42 1.41 -10.17
C ARG A 103 2.94 2.17 -11.40
N PRO A 104 2.33 1.49 -12.39
CA PRO A 104 1.70 2.17 -13.52
C PRO A 104 0.71 3.21 -13.03
N ALA A 105 0.71 4.37 -13.68
CA ALA A 105 -0.30 5.39 -13.47
C ALA A 105 -1.68 4.88 -13.93
N PRO A 106 -2.77 5.33 -13.29
CA PRO A 106 -4.11 5.13 -13.83
C PRO A 106 -4.28 5.83 -15.18
N TYR A 107 -5.18 5.34 -16.03
CA TYR A 107 -5.42 5.93 -17.34
C TYR A 107 -6.76 5.52 -17.97
N CYS A 108 -7.33 6.43 -18.77
CA CYS A 108 -8.50 6.12 -19.59
C CYS A 108 -8.24 4.94 -20.53
N GLY A 109 -8.92 3.83 -20.26
CA GLY A 109 -8.84 2.54 -20.93
C GLY A 109 -8.29 1.41 -20.06
N ASP A 110 -8.10 1.60 -18.75
CA ASP A 110 -7.65 0.57 -17.82
C ASP A 110 -8.81 -0.15 -17.09
N ARG A 111 -10.05 0.27 -17.35
CA ARG A 111 -11.30 -0.24 -16.75
C ARG A 111 -11.48 0.14 -15.29
N ALA A 112 -10.72 1.09 -14.77
CA ALA A 112 -11.00 1.76 -13.52
C ALA A 112 -11.62 3.13 -13.83
N VAL A 113 -12.56 3.59 -12.98
CA VAL A 113 -13.08 4.96 -13.10
C VAL A 113 -12.35 5.86 -12.11
N ASP A 114 -11.34 6.57 -12.61
CA ASP A 114 -10.51 7.47 -11.82
C ASP A 114 -11.09 8.88 -11.75
N VAL A 115 -12.11 9.04 -10.90
CA VAL A 115 -12.83 10.32 -10.72
C VAL A 115 -11.92 11.48 -10.31
N ALA A 116 -10.79 11.21 -9.65
CA ALA A 116 -9.80 12.21 -9.28
C ALA A 116 -9.10 12.85 -10.50
N PHE A 117 -9.07 12.14 -11.63
CA PHE A 117 -8.48 12.57 -12.89
C PHE A 117 -9.53 13.00 -13.94
N GLY A 118 -10.81 13.09 -13.54
CA GLY A 118 -11.89 13.62 -14.37
C GLY A 118 -12.61 12.57 -15.21
N GLU A 119 -12.32 11.29 -15.02
CA GLU A 119 -13.07 10.22 -15.66
C GLU A 119 -14.50 10.14 -15.11
N GLN A 120 -15.46 10.03 -16.03
CA GLN A 120 -16.85 9.77 -15.69
C GLN A 120 -17.24 8.31 -15.96
N CYS A 121 -16.46 7.63 -16.78
CA CYS A 121 -16.60 6.22 -17.09
C CYS A 121 -15.31 5.69 -17.72
N ASP A 122 -15.07 4.39 -17.63
CA ASP A 122 -14.04 3.69 -18.38
C ASP A 122 -14.50 2.25 -18.60
N ASP A 123 -14.80 1.88 -19.86
CA ASP A 123 -15.18 0.51 -20.22
C ASP A 123 -14.00 -0.30 -20.82
N GLY A 124 -12.81 0.29 -20.80
CA GLY A 124 -11.57 -0.24 -21.37
C GLY A 124 -11.47 -0.09 -22.89
N LYS A 125 -12.59 0.05 -23.60
CA LYS A 125 -12.64 0.21 -25.06
C LYS A 125 -12.66 1.68 -25.44
N ASN A 126 -13.49 2.46 -24.76
CA ASN A 126 -13.65 3.92 -24.88
C ASN A 126 -13.67 4.35 -26.35
N ASP A 127 -14.53 3.74 -27.16
CA ASP A 127 -14.52 3.97 -28.61
C ASP A 127 -15.48 5.08 -29.07
N GLY A 128 -16.21 5.69 -28.13
CA GLY A 128 -17.19 6.74 -28.40
C GLY A 128 -18.41 6.27 -29.19
N THR A 129 -18.63 4.96 -29.34
CA THR A 129 -19.85 4.45 -29.93
C THR A 129 -21.00 4.44 -28.91
N PRO A 130 -22.28 4.51 -29.34
CA PRO A 130 -23.41 4.41 -28.42
C PRO A 130 -23.30 3.15 -27.54
N GLY A 131 -23.37 3.33 -26.22
CA GLY A 131 -23.17 2.25 -25.26
C GLY A 131 -21.72 2.01 -24.87
N SER A 132 -20.82 2.95 -25.21
CA SER A 132 -19.43 2.98 -24.76
C SER A 132 -19.07 4.36 -24.20
N CYS A 133 -17.96 4.43 -23.49
CA CYS A 133 -17.34 5.69 -23.08
C CYS A 133 -16.79 6.47 -24.26
N GLU A 134 -16.77 7.79 -24.12
CA GLU A 134 -16.00 8.66 -25.01
C GLU A 134 -14.49 8.33 -24.94
N PRO A 135 -13.71 8.54 -26.01
CA PRO A 135 -12.29 8.18 -26.04
C PRO A 135 -11.39 8.85 -25.01
N ASP A 136 -11.87 9.93 -24.38
CA ASP A 136 -11.21 10.65 -23.30
C ASP A 136 -11.84 10.37 -21.93
N CYS A 137 -12.75 9.40 -21.83
CA CYS A 137 -13.47 9.03 -20.60
C CYS A 137 -14.28 10.17 -19.98
N SER A 138 -14.52 11.26 -20.74
CA SER A 138 -15.19 12.45 -20.23
C SER A 138 -16.70 12.26 -20.05
N GLY A 139 -17.26 11.21 -20.64
CA GLY A 139 -18.66 10.90 -20.54
C GLY A 139 -19.05 9.59 -21.21
N TRP A 140 -20.29 9.17 -20.94
CA TRP A 140 -20.91 8.01 -21.56
C TRP A 140 -21.72 8.42 -22.79
N VAL A 141 -21.60 7.66 -23.89
CA VAL A 141 -22.40 7.90 -25.10
C VAL A 141 -23.74 7.14 -24.98
N PRO A 142 -24.89 7.84 -24.92
CA PRO A 142 -26.18 7.19 -24.68
C PRO A 142 -26.60 6.23 -25.81
N LEU A 143 -27.21 5.11 -25.44
CA LEU A 143 -27.91 4.20 -26.36
C LEU A 143 -29.33 4.75 -26.63
N PRO A 144 -29.66 5.17 -27.87
CA PRO A 144 -30.92 5.89 -28.14
C PRO A 144 -32.20 5.10 -27.88
N LYS A 145 -32.12 3.76 -27.85
CA LYS A 145 -33.27 2.87 -27.71
C LYS A 145 -33.34 2.18 -26.35
N CYS A 146 -32.38 2.47 -25.48
CA CYS A 146 -32.34 1.85 -24.18
C CYS A 146 -33.60 2.16 -23.37
N GLY A 147 -34.25 1.10 -22.90
CA GLY A 147 -35.50 1.12 -22.14
C GLY A 147 -36.76 0.92 -22.98
N ASP A 148 -36.66 0.45 -24.23
CA ASP A 148 -37.83 0.18 -25.10
C ASP A 148 -38.43 -1.24 -24.94
N GLY A 149 -37.77 -2.10 -24.17
CA GLY A 149 -38.15 -3.48 -23.89
C GLY A 149 -37.59 -4.50 -24.89
N LYS A 150 -36.64 -4.13 -25.75
CA LYS A 150 -35.99 -5.01 -26.72
C LYS A 150 -34.49 -4.79 -26.69
N VAL A 151 -33.73 -5.88 -26.75
CA VAL A 151 -32.28 -5.81 -26.88
C VAL A 151 -31.93 -5.44 -28.33
N ASP A 152 -31.57 -4.17 -28.54
CA ASP A 152 -31.10 -3.61 -29.80
C ASP A 152 -29.57 -3.72 -29.95
N ALA A 153 -29.06 -3.37 -31.15
CA ALA A 153 -27.63 -3.43 -31.41
C ALA A 153 -26.85 -2.49 -30.47
N GLY A 154 -25.94 -3.05 -29.69
CA GLY A 154 -25.12 -2.33 -28.70
C GLY A 154 -25.61 -2.49 -27.25
N GLU A 155 -26.84 -2.95 -27.05
CA GLU A 155 -27.38 -3.25 -25.72
C GLU A 155 -26.98 -4.65 -25.28
N GLN A 156 -26.72 -4.82 -23.98
CA GLN A 156 -26.49 -6.14 -23.38
C GLN A 156 -27.79 -6.72 -22.80
N CYS A 157 -28.71 -5.84 -22.42
CA CYS A 157 -30.02 -6.14 -21.88
C CYS A 157 -30.96 -4.98 -22.15
N ASP A 158 -32.27 -5.24 -22.08
CA ASP A 158 -33.29 -4.20 -22.07
C ASP A 158 -34.55 -4.76 -21.40
N GLU A 159 -34.80 -4.34 -20.16
CA GLU A 159 -36.01 -4.66 -19.40
C GLU A 159 -37.06 -3.54 -19.51
N GLY A 160 -36.94 -2.69 -20.52
CA GLY A 160 -37.79 -1.57 -20.79
C GLY A 160 -37.73 -0.54 -19.67
N ALA A 161 -38.90 -0.10 -19.24
CA ALA A 161 -39.04 0.82 -18.11
C ALA A 161 -38.51 0.26 -16.77
N ASN A 162 -38.07 -1.01 -16.69
CA ASN A 162 -37.50 -1.59 -15.48
C ASN A 162 -35.98 -1.44 -15.35
N ASN A 163 -35.28 -0.99 -16.39
CA ASN A 163 -33.85 -0.70 -16.34
C ASN A 163 -33.49 0.19 -15.15
N GLY A 164 -32.45 -0.19 -14.41
CA GLY A 164 -31.96 0.51 -13.22
C GLY A 164 -32.85 0.43 -11.98
N LYS A 165 -33.94 -0.36 -12.01
CA LYS A 165 -34.74 -0.61 -10.80
C LYS A 165 -34.15 -1.75 -9.99
N LYS A 166 -34.43 -1.76 -8.68
CA LYS A 166 -34.04 -2.85 -7.78
C LYS A 166 -34.52 -4.22 -8.31
N GLY A 167 -33.58 -5.13 -8.51
CA GLY A 167 -33.82 -6.47 -9.04
C GLY A 167 -33.91 -6.54 -10.57
N SER A 168 -33.67 -5.45 -11.28
CA SER A 168 -33.42 -5.47 -12.72
C SER A 168 -32.06 -6.09 -12.99
N GLY A 169 -31.97 -6.95 -14.00
CA GLY A 169 -30.68 -7.42 -14.51
C GLY A 169 -29.97 -6.37 -15.37
N CYS A 170 -30.56 -5.19 -15.54
CA CYS A 170 -30.13 -4.18 -16.47
C CYS A 170 -29.94 -2.81 -15.80
N ASP A 171 -28.82 -2.15 -16.05
CA ASP A 171 -28.57 -0.77 -15.63
C ASP A 171 -29.39 0.22 -16.47
N THR A 172 -29.38 1.50 -16.09
CA THR A 172 -30.07 2.57 -16.85
C THR A 172 -29.46 2.87 -18.23
N ARG A 173 -28.35 2.21 -18.57
CA ARG A 173 -27.59 2.35 -19.81
C ARG A 173 -27.68 1.09 -20.67
N CYS A 174 -28.56 0.15 -20.33
CA CYS A 174 -28.79 -1.11 -21.05
C CYS A 174 -27.58 -2.05 -21.07
N ARG A 175 -26.79 -2.03 -20.00
CA ARG A 175 -25.76 -3.02 -19.69
C ARG A 175 -26.24 -3.91 -18.58
N VAL A 176 -25.66 -5.11 -18.49
CA VAL A 176 -25.91 -5.95 -17.32
C VAL A 176 -25.57 -5.14 -16.08
N ALA A 177 -26.49 -5.03 -15.13
CA ALA A 177 -26.25 -4.26 -13.91
C ALA A 177 -25.09 -4.91 -13.12
N CYS A 178 -25.27 -6.17 -12.74
CA CYS A 178 -24.29 -6.87 -11.93
C CYS A 178 -23.29 -7.70 -12.76
N GLY A 179 -21.99 -7.46 -12.57
CA GLY A 179 -20.89 -8.11 -13.28
C GLY A 179 -20.27 -7.25 -14.37
N ASN A 180 -20.52 -5.94 -14.36
CA ASN A 180 -19.97 -5.01 -15.34
C ASN A 180 -18.75 -4.24 -14.81
N GLY A 181 -18.38 -4.42 -13.53
CA GLY A 181 -17.26 -3.75 -12.88
C GLY A 181 -17.53 -2.31 -12.45
N VAL A 182 -18.79 -1.86 -12.50
CA VAL A 182 -19.25 -0.53 -12.09
C VAL A 182 -20.32 -0.72 -11.04
N VAL A 183 -20.15 -0.11 -9.86
CA VAL A 183 -21.17 -0.17 -8.80
C VAL A 183 -22.38 0.68 -9.18
N ASP A 184 -23.42 0.02 -9.68
CA ASP A 184 -24.65 0.65 -10.13
C ASP A 184 -25.65 0.90 -8.97
N PRO A 185 -26.65 1.78 -9.13
CA PRO A 185 -27.65 2.03 -8.10
C PRO A 185 -28.37 0.76 -7.61
N GLY A 186 -28.09 0.36 -6.37
CA GLY A 186 -28.67 -0.83 -5.74
C GLY A 186 -27.65 -1.93 -5.45
N GLU A 187 -26.44 -1.81 -5.97
CA GLU A 187 -25.32 -2.71 -5.72
C GLU A 187 -24.51 -2.27 -4.50
N GLN A 188 -23.91 -3.23 -3.80
CA GLN A 188 -22.96 -2.94 -2.72
C GLN A 188 -21.53 -2.92 -3.24
N CYS A 189 -21.26 -3.70 -4.28
CA CYS A 189 -19.99 -3.74 -4.98
C CYS A 189 -20.18 -4.44 -6.34
N ASP A 190 -19.26 -4.22 -7.28
CA ASP A 190 -19.14 -4.96 -8.53
C ASP A 190 -17.67 -4.93 -8.96
N ASP A 191 -17.00 -6.08 -8.94
CA ASP A 191 -15.61 -6.24 -9.38
C ASP A 191 -15.49 -6.83 -10.80
N GLY A 192 -16.63 -6.96 -11.49
CA GLY A 192 -16.80 -7.53 -12.82
C GLY A 192 -16.78 -9.06 -12.86
N VAL A 193 -16.07 -9.72 -11.94
CA VAL A 193 -15.99 -11.18 -11.87
C VAL A 193 -17.06 -11.76 -10.96
N ASN A 194 -17.32 -11.08 -9.84
CA ASN A 194 -18.37 -11.34 -8.87
C ASN A 194 -18.43 -12.82 -8.45
N ASP A 195 -17.29 -13.41 -8.10
CA ASP A 195 -17.16 -14.84 -7.81
C ASP A 195 -17.37 -15.23 -6.33
N GLY A 196 -17.73 -14.27 -5.49
CA GLY A 196 -18.02 -14.46 -4.07
C GLY A 196 -16.81 -14.85 -3.23
N ARG A 197 -15.59 -14.61 -3.72
CA ARG A 197 -14.39 -14.82 -2.92
C ARG A 197 -14.30 -13.82 -1.77
N TYR A 198 -13.54 -14.20 -0.76
CA TYR A 198 -13.34 -13.36 0.41
C TYR A 198 -12.73 -12.01 0.02
N GLY A 199 -13.37 -10.91 0.45
CA GLY A 199 -13.00 -9.54 0.12
C GLY A 199 -13.41 -9.07 -1.27
N THR A 200 -14.25 -9.83 -1.99
CA THR A 200 -14.70 -9.52 -3.35
C THR A 200 -16.24 -9.35 -3.38
N CYS A 201 -16.84 -9.39 -4.57
CA CYS A 201 -18.28 -9.33 -4.75
C CYS A 201 -18.92 -10.70 -4.98
N ASN A 202 -20.12 -10.90 -4.43
CA ASN A 202 -20.96 -12.05 -4.74
C ASN A 202 -21.59 -11.92 -6.14
N PRO A 203 -22.06 -13.02 -6.76
CA PRO A 203 -22.73 -12.99 -8.07
C PRO A 203 -24.00 -12.13 -8.15
N ASP A 204 -24.53 -11.69 -7.01
CA ASP A 204 -25.69 -10.80 -6.90
C ASP A 204 -25.30 -9.35 -6.52
N CYS A 205 -24.01 -9.00 -6.64
CA CYS A 205 -23.45 -7.68 -6.36
C CYS A 205 -23.68 -7.20 -4.93
N THR A 206 -23.81 -8.16 -4.01
CA THR A 206 -23.63 -7.95 -2.58
C THR A 206 -22.16 -8.16 -2.22
N LEU A 207 -21.72 -7.54 -1.12
CA LEU A 207 -20.37 -7.80 -0.61
C LEU A 207 -20.28 -9.28 -0.18
N ALA A 208 -19.24 -9.96 -0.65
CA ALA A 208 -18.87 -11.27 -0.11
C ALA A 208 -18.38 -11.12 1.33
N SER A 209 -18.14 -12.26 2.00
CA SER A 209 -17.43 -12.30 3.29
C SER A 209 -16.16 -11.46 3.24
N HIS A 210 -15.97 -10.56 4.20
CA HIS A 210 -14.82 -9.65 4.20
C HIS A 210 -14.49 -9.14 5.60
N CYS A 211 -13.23 -8.74 5.77
CA CYS A 211 -12.78 -8.12 6.99
C CYS A 211 -13.55 -6.83 7.30
N GLY A 212 -14.21 -6.81 8.45
CA GLY A 212 -15.05 -5.72 8.93
C GLY A 212 -16.55 -6.00 8.81
N ASP A 213 -16.99 -7.21 8.42
CA ASP A 213 -18.40 -7.55 8.26
C ASP A 213 -19.10 -8.02 9.56
N GLY A 214 -18.36 -8.15 10.66
CA GLY A 214 -18.85 -8.59 11.97
C GLY A 214 -18.85 -10.11 12.16
N THR A 215 -18.39 -10.87 11.18
CA THR A 215 -18.33 -12.33 11.19
C THR A 215 -16.90 -12.80 11.02
N ARG A 216 -16.43 -13.68 11.91
CA ARG A 216 -15.07 -14.24 11.78
C ARG A 216 -15.05 -15.39 10.76
N ASP A 217 -14.59 -15.11 9.55
CA ASP A 217 -14.51 -16.06 8.44
C ASP A 217 -13.15 -16.78 8.35
N ARG A 218 -13.17 -18.09 8.63
CA ARG A 218 -11.96 -18.94 8.65
C ARG A 218 -11.75 -19.66 7.32
N PRO A 219 -10.49 -19.80 6.85
CA PRO A 219 -9.23 -19.44 7.51
C PRO A 219 -8.72 -18.01 7.26
N GLN A 220 -9.49 -17.16 6.59
CA GLN A 220 -9.05 -15.85 6.13
C GLN A 220 -8.80 -14.86 7.28
N GLU A 221 -9.53 -15.01 8.38
CA GLU A 221 -9.51 -14.12 9.53
C GLU A 221 -9.24 -14.83 10.85
N GLU A 222 -8.55 -14.12 11.75
CA GLU A 222 -8.27 -14.58 13.11
C GLU A 222 -9.27 -14.03 14.14
N CYS A 223 -9.85 -12.87 13.82
CA CYS A 223 -10.88 -12.13 14.54
C CYS A 223 -11.64 -11.26 13.54
N ASP A 224 -12.85 -10.86 13.90
CA ASP A 224 -13.58 -9.80 13.23
C ASP A 224 -14.53 -9.15 14.26
N LEU A 225 -14.39 -7.84 14.44
CA LEU A 225 -15.25 -7.02 15.32
C LEU A 225 -16.09 -6.02 14.50
N GLY A 226 -16.20 -6.26 13.21
CA GLY A 226 -16.87 -5.39 12.26
C GLY A 226 -16.26 -4.00 12.23
N LYS A 227 -17.13 -3.00 12.40
CA LYS A 227 -16.76 -1.58 12.53
C LYS A 227 -15.84 -1.27 13.71
N ASP A 228 -15.74 -2.16 14.69
CA ASP A 228 -14.88 -1.99 15.87
C ASP A 228 -13.45 -2.53 15.63
N ASN A 229 -13.13 -2.97 14.40
CA ASN A 229 -11.76 -3.22 13.97
C ASN A 229 -10.96 -1.90 13.94
N GLU A 230 -9.74 -1.92 14.45
CA GLU A 230 -8.89 -0.71 14.58
C GLU A 230 -7.59 -0.86 13.79
N ARG A 231 -6.97 0.26 13.37
CA ARG A 231 -5.73 0.19 12.59
C ARG A 231 -4.52 -0.27 13.42
N ASN A 232 -4.43 0.20 14.66
CA ASN A 232 -3.32 -0.12 15.57
C ASN A 232 -3.81 -0.48 16.99
N PRO A 233 -4.62 -1.55 17.13
CA PRO A 233 -5.16 -1.98 18.41
C PRO A 233 -4.10 -2.67 19.28
N TYR A 234 -4.35 -2.65 20.58
CA TYR A 234 -3.63 -3.46 21.57
C TYR A 234 -4.61 -4.07 22.57
N GLY A 235 -4.49 -5.36 22.83
CA GLY A 235 -5.35 -6.08 23.78
C GLY A 235 -5.93 -7.39 23.24
N ARG A 236 -6.24 -8.31 24.15
CA ARG A 236 -6.60 -9.71 23.85
C ARG A 236 -7.82 -9.87 22.95
N ASP A 237 -8.78 -8.95 23.08
CA ASP A 237 -10.06 -8.99 22.37
C ASP A 237 -10.13 -7.93 21.26
N ALA A 238 -9.00 -7.35 20.88
CA ALA A 238 -8.94 -6.33 19.85
C ALA A 238 -8.52 -6.93 18.49
N CYS A 239 -9.01 -6.33 17.41
CA CYS A 239 -8.83 -6.83 16.06
C CYS A 239 -8.37 -5.72 15.13
N THR A 240 -7.40 -6.02 14.29
CA THR A 240 -6.88 -5.05 13.31
C THR A 240 -7.89 -4.83 12.17
N THR A 241 -7.80 -3.71 11.44
CA THR A 241 -8.52 -3.48 10.16
C THR A 241 -8.17 -4.47 9.05
N THR A 242 -7.27 -5.41 9.33
CA THR A 242 -6.90 -6.52 8.45
C THR A 242 -7.29 -7.89 9.05
N CYS A 243 -8.13 -7.89 10.08
CA CYS A 243 -8.70 -9.07 10.73
C CYS A 243 -7.67 -10.06 11.30
N ARG A 244 -6.52 -9.49 11.68
CA ARG A 244 -5.50 -10.11 12.53
C ARG A 244 -5.74 -9.74 13.98
N ARG A 245 -5.45 -10.67 14.88
CA ARG A 245 -5.49 -10.38 16.32
C ARG A 245 -4.48 -9.30 16.67
N ALA A 246 -4.88 -8.36 17.49
CA ALA A 246 -3.98 -7.37 18.05
C ALA A 246 -2.91 -8.05 18.92
N PRO A 247 -1.69 -7.47 19.01
CA PRO A 247 -0.75 -7.82 20.05
C PRO A 247 -1.35 -7.56 21.44
N TYR A 248 -0.93 -8.34 22.44
CA TYR A 248 -1.43 -8.18 23.80
C TYR A 248 -0.49 -8.78 24.84
N CYS A 249 -0.59 -8.25 26.06
CA CYS A 249 0.09 -8.77 27.24
C CYS A 249 -0.14 -10.28 27.47
N GLY A 250 0.91 -11.08 27.33
CA GLY A 250 0.89 -12.54 27.46
C GLY A 250 0.63 -13.28 26.15
N ASP A 251 1.00 -12.70 25.00
CA ASP A 251 0.94 -13.29 23.67
C ASP A 251 2.24 -13.98 23.23
N GLY A 252 3.26 -13.96 24.08
CA GLY A 252 4.57 -14.57 23.83
C GLY A 252 5.63 -13.56 23.37
N ARG A 253 5.31 -12.27 23.24
CA ARG A 253 6.21 -11.22 22.77
C ARG A 253 6.07 -9.97 23.61
N ILE A 254 7.18 -9.27 23.80
CA ILE A 254 7.19 -7.92 24.39
C ILE A 254 7.08 -6.93 23.23
N GLN A 255 6.10 -6.03 23.27
CA GLN A 255 5.84 -4.96 22.30
C GLN A 255 6.13 -3.57 22.92
N PRO A 256 7.38 -3.07 22.83
CA PRO A 256 7.77 -1.78 23.40
C PRO A 256 6.97 -0.59 22.82
N GLU A 257 6.46 -0.71 21.60
CA GLU A 257 5.62 0.30 20.96
C GLU A 257 4.28 0.52 21.68
N PHE A 258 3.85 -0.43 22.52
CA PHE A 258 2.65 -0.35 23.36
C PHE A 258 3.01 -0.24 24.86
N ASP A 259 4.21 0.25 25.18
CA ASP A 259 4.72 0.42 26.54
C ASP A 259 4.81 -0.89 27.35
N GLU A 260 4.95 -2.04 26.70
CA GLU A 260 5.12 -3.33 27.38
C GLU A 260 6.57 -3.53 27.86
N GLU A 261 6.74 -3.98 29.12
CA GLU A 261 8.05 -4.25 29.74
C GLU A 261 8.32 -5.74 30.03
N CYS A 262 7.26 -6.54 29.96
CA CYS A 262 7.20 -7.97 30.20
C CYS A 262 5.94 -8.50 29.52
N ASP A 263 5.89 -9.80 29.21
CA ASP A 263 4.80 -10.40 28.43
C ASP A 263 3.98 -11.37 29.30
N GLY A 264 3.37 -10.82 30.35
CA GLY A 264 2.67 -11.60 31.38
C GLY A 264 3.57 -12.53 32.23
N GLY A 265 2.94 -13.43 32.97
CA GLY A 265 3.64 -14.39 33.84
C GLY A 265 4.06 -13.85 35.22
N ALA A 266 4.89 -14.59 35.94
CA ALA A 266 5.31 -14.25 37.31
C ALA A 266 6.19 -12.98 37.33
N GLY A 267 5.81 -11.99 38.14
CA GLY A 267 6.49 -10.70 38.20
C GLY A 267 6.07 -9.70 37.11
N CYS A 268 5.01 -10.00 36.35
CA CYS A 268 4.43 -9.10 35.36
C CYS A 268 2.94 -8.85 35.67
N ASP A 269 2.54 -7.59 35.71
CA ASP A 269 1.12 -7.24 35.87
C ASP A 269 0.37 -7.52 34.55
N SER A 270 -0.64 -8.39 34.59
CA SER A 270 -1.30 -8.90 33.38
C SER A 270 -2.26 -7.91 32.69
N ARG A 271 -2.46 -6.71 33.26
CA ARG A 271 -3.30 -5.65 32.66
C ARG A 271 -2.46 -4.52 32.08
N THR A 272 -1.42 -4.14 32.79
CA THR A 272 -0.54 -3.01 32.43
C THR A 272 0.75 -3.48 31.77
N CYS A 273 1.05 -4.77 31.85
CA CYS A 273 2.26 -5.39 31.30
C CYS A 273 3.56 -4.70 31.74
N LYS A 274 3.53 -4.26 33.00
CA LYS A 274 4.64 -3.66 33.73
C LYS A 274 5.23 -4.67 34.70
N ARG A 275 6.55 -4.59 34.89
CA ARG A 275 7.22 -5.44 35.86
C ARG A 275 6.81 -5.03 37.26
N VAL A 276 6.33 -5.99 38.03
CA VAL A 276 5.99 -5.78 39.44
C VAL A 276 7.22 -6.14 40.26
N VAL A 277 7.76 -5.17 41.01
CA VAL A 277 8.81 -5.45 41.98
C VAL A 277 8.18 -6.24 43.13
N VAL A 278 8.52 -7.52 43.22
CA VAL A 278 8.16 -8.34 44.37
C VAL A 278 9.17 -8.01 45.46
N GLU A 279 8.75 -7.25 46.48
CA GLU A 279 9.51 -7.11 47.73
C GLU A 279 9.47 -8.40 48.57
#